data_AF-A0A4R6QQ44-F1
#
_entry.id   AF-A0A4R6QQ44-F1
#
_cell.length_a   1.000
_cell.length_b   1.000
_cell.length_c   1.000
_cell.angle_alpha   90.00
_cell.angle_beta   90.00
_cell.angle_gamma   90.00
#
_symmetry.space_group_name_H-M   'P 1'
#
loop_
_entity.id
_entity.type
_entity.pdbx_description
1 polymer ?
#
loop_
_entity_poly.entity_id
_entity_poly.type
_entity_poly.pdbx_seq_one_letter_code
_entity_poly.pdbx_strand_id
1 'polypeptide(L)'
;MQMNVSTRQLRAFLALAEQRSFTRAAALSHLSQPAFSALIKALEDDLGQRLFDRSTRHVELSVEGREFELAARRVLAEFENALEGARDQVARRRGRVAIALLPSLAAGWLPQLLAEFRALYPGIELAVSDVLSEACIAQVQAGKADFALAATRAETPELGAELFCSDDFHLVCPVGHPLLAAKALRPEDLSAYPFVHLSRTSSVRQYLDAAVHPLQMKTLMEVDQLATVMGMVRAGLGISVVPALSLFHFQHAQIATRALPWEGLKRRIYLVRRRDRGLSLAAQSLYELAMARRPQTPPTESFMDATHITTGLAARLKQETRELHRQAERSGLMAALMRGSIGLPAYCALLRSLRAIYAALESALDAQGSDGNVQRLWRPELRRLPRLEQDLARLDPGSQVEDAATPYVQRLQALAKNEPNLLLAHAYLRYLGDLHGGQMLARVVRQRFGLDGDEGTAFYDFGEPPQLEQLKQDFRAGLDALVLTPQQADAFVAEACEAFRLHQQLFDALQREYPD
;
A
#
# COMPACT_ATOMS: atom_id res chain seq x y z
N MET A 1 -43.39 -26.69 19.13
CA MET A 1 -44.24 -25.63 18.56
C MET A 1 -43.66 -25.25 17.21
N GLN A 2 -44.43 -25.37 16.13
CA GLN A 2 -43.97 -25.00 14.78
C GLN A 2 -44.19 -23.48 14.64
N MET A 3 -43.15 -22.68 14.86
CA MET A 3 -43.23 -21.22 14.77
C MET A 3 -43.38 -20.81 13.29
N ASN A 4 -44.45 -20.08 12.96
CA ASN A 4 -44.80 -19.74 11.58
C ASN A 4 -44.77 -18.21 11.34
N VAL A 5 -43.72 -17.56 11.84
CA VAL A 5 -43.53 -16.10 11.69
C VAL A 5 -42.99 -15.77 10.30
N SER A 6 -43.66 -14.88 9.59
CA SER A 6 -43.33 -14.46 8.23
C SER A 6 -42.63 -13.09 8.18
N THR A 7 -41.83 -12.86 7.12
CA THR A 7 -41.19 -11.55 6.87
C THR A 7 -42.21 -10.43 6.68
N ARG A 8 -43.43 -10.74 6.21
CA ARG A 8 -44.54 -9.79 6.12
C ARG A 8 -45.01 -9.33 7.50
N GLN A 9 -45.10 -10.24 8.47
CA GLN A 9 -45.43 -9.89 9.86
C GLN A 9 -44.34 -9.04 10.50
N LEU A 10 -43.06 -9.36 10.27
CA LEU A 10 -41.94 -8.56 10.79
C LEU A 10 -41.93 -7.13 10.22
N ARG A 11 -42.16 -6.97 8.91
CA ARG A 11 -42.23 -5.64 8.26
C ARG A 11 -43.42 -4.83 8.79
N ALA A 12 -44.58 -5.47 8.96
CA ALA A 12 -45.75 -4.82 9.55
C ALA A 12 -45.48 -4.38 10.99
N PHE A 13 -44.83 -5.22 11.80
CA PHE A 13 -44.41 -4.86 13.15
C PHE A 13 -43.52 -3.61 13.17
N LEU A 14 -42.46 -3.57 12.35
CA LEU A 14 -41.56 -2.41 12.30
C LEU A 14 -42.26 -1.15 11.78
N ALA A 15 -43.13 -1.28 10.78
CA ALA A 15 -43.91 -0.16 10.27
C ALA A 15 -44.83 0.42 11.36
N LEU A 16 -45.42 -0.42 12.22
CA LEU A 16 -46.23 0.07 13.33
C LEU A 16 -45.39 0.71 14.43
N ALA A 17 -44.22 0.14 14.75
CA ALA A 17 -43.28 0.69 15.74
C ALA A 17 -42.82 2.11 15.34
N GLU A 18 -42.53 2.33 14.06
CA GLU A 18 -42.09 3.61 13.53
C GLU A 18 -43.24 4.63 13.43
N GLN A 19 -44.38 4.21 12.89
CA GLN A 19 -45.50 5.13 12.64
C GLN A 19 -46.35 5.42 13.87
N ARG A 20 -46.28 4.56 14.91
CA ARG A 20 -47.10 4.64 16.14
C ARG A 20 -48.60 4.82 15.86
N SER A 21 -49.06 4.31 14.72
CA SER A 21 -50.43 4.50 14.21
C SER A 21 -50.78 3.36 13.26
N PHE A 22 -51.81 2.58 13.61
CA PHE A 22 -52.30 1.47 12.79
C PHE A 22 -52.77 1.93 11.41
N THR A 23 -53.46 3.07 11.32
CA THR A 23 -53.96 3.59 10.03
C THR A 23 -52.81 3.96 9.10
N ARG A 24 -51.78 4.67 9.60
CA ARG A 24 -50.61 5.05 8.80
C ARG A 24 -49.75 3.86 8.41
N ALA A 25 -49.50 2.95 9.36
CA ALA A 25 -48.70 1.75 9.11
C ALA A 25 -49.38 0.80 8.10
N ALA A 26 -50.72 0.67 8.17
CA ALA A 26 -51.51 -0.10 7.21
C ALA A 26 -51.40 0.49 5.80
N ALA A 27 -51.51 1.82 5.67
CA ALA A 27 -51.38 2.50 4.38
C ALA A 27 -49.99 2.30 3.75
N LEU A 28 -48.91 2.43 4.54
CA LEU A 28 -47.53 2.16 4.07
C LEU A 28 -47.29 0.69 3.71
N SER A 29 -48.04 -0.21 4.33
CA SER A 29 -47.97 -1.64 4.06
C SER A 29 -48.93 -2.11 2.97
N HIS A 30 -49.62 -1.18 2.29
CA HIS A 30 -50.65 -1.45 1.27
C HIS A 30 -51.75 -2.42 1.76
N LEU A 31 -52.20 -2.21 3.01
CA LEU A 31 -53.22 -3.03 3.66
C LEU A 31 -54.35 -2.15 4.20
N SER A 32 -55.54 -2.74 4.35
CA SER A 32 -56.60 -2.12 5.15
C SER A 32 -56.23 -2.18 6.64
N GLN A 33 -56.68 -1.20 7.42
CA GLN A 33 -56.38 -1.15 8.86
C GLN A 33 -56.86 -2.42 9.61
N PRO A 34 -58.05 -3.00 9.35
CA PRO A 34 -58.44 -4.28 9.96
C PRO A 34 -57.51 -5.45 9.59
N ALA A 35 -57.07 -5.54 8.33
CA ALA A 35 -56.15 -6.59 7.89
C ALA A 35 -54.75 -6.44 8.53
N PHE A 36 -54.26 -5.21 8.65
CA PHE A 36 -53.00 -4.93 9.32
C PHE A 36 -53.07 -5.22 10.83
N SER A 37 -54.17 -4.85 11.51
CA SER A 37 -54.36 -5.21 12.93
C SER A 37 -54.41 -6.72 13.15
N ALA A 38 -55.05 -7.48 12.25
CA ALA A 38 -55.06 -8.94 12.30
C ALA A 38 -53.65 -9.54 12.11
N LEU A 39 -52.84 -8.96 11.23
CA LEU A 39 -51.47 -9.39 10.97
C LEU A 39 -50.55 -9.20 12.18
N ILE A 40 -50.67 -8.07 12.88
CA ILE A 40 -49.93 -7.82 14.14
C ILE A 40 -50.42 -8.75 15.25
N LYS A 41 -51.74 -8.97 15.35
CA LYS A 41 -52.30 -9.89 16.34
C LYS A 41 -51.79 -11.31 16.14
N ALA A 42 -51.79 -11.81 14.90
CA ALA A 42 -51.26 -13.13 14.59
C ALA A 42 -49.78 -13.28 14.98
N LEU A 43 -48.96 -12.24 14.78
CA LEU A 43 -47.58 -12.23 15.23
C LEU A 43 -47.44 -12.32 16.75
N GLU A 44 -48.24 -11.55 17.50
CA GLU A 44 -48.28 -11.61 18.96
C GLU A 44 -48.75 -12.98 19.48
N ASP A 45 -49.76 -13.56 18.82
CA ASP A 45 -50.30 -14.89 19.13
C ASP A 45 -49.24 -15.98 18.87
N ASP A 46 -48.50 -15.92 17.76
CA ASP A 46 -47.41 -16.85 17.41
C ASP A 46 -46.24 -16.79 18.40
N LEU A 47 -45.96 -15.61 18.95
CA LEU A 47 -44.89 -15.38 19.94
C LEU A 47 -45.36 -15.61 21.39
N GLY A 48 -46.68 -15.68 21.61
CA GLY A 48 -47.29 -15.76 22.94
C GLY A 48 -47.07 -14.52 23.80
N GLN A 49 -46.74 -13.36 23.20
CA GLN A 49 -46.40 -12.13 23.90
C GLN A 49 -47.02 -10.91 23.21
N ARG A 50 -47.43 -9.91 24.00
CA ARG A 50 -47.89 -8.63 23.46
C ARG A 50 -46.68 -7.76 23.18
N LEU A 51 -46.54 -7.33 21.93
CA LEU A 51 -45.41 -6.51 21.49
C LEU A 51 -45.72 -5.00 21.53
N PHE A 52 -47.01 -4.65 21.59
CA PHE A 52 -47.46 -3.27 21.68
C PHE A 52 -48.39 -3.04 22.87
N ASP A 53 -48.13 -1.97 23.61
CA ASP A 53 -49.06 -1.40 24.57
C ASP A 53 -50.02 -0.48 23.82
N ARG A 54 -51.32 -0.78 23.92
CA ARG A 54 -52.37 -0.10 23.15
C ARG A 54 -53.37 0.56 24.08
N SER A 55 -53.52 1.87 23.94
CA SER A 55 -54.71 2.61 24.38
C SER A 55 -55.47 3.12 23.14
N THR A 56 -56.68 3.65 23.31
CA THR A 56 -57.47 4.23 22.21
C THR A 56 -56.81 5.42 21.53
N ARG A 57 -55.74 5.99 22.10
CA ARG A 57 -55.04 7.17 21.56
C ARG A 57 -53.54 6.99 21.34
N HIS A 58 -52.92 5.94 21.89
CA HIS A 58 -51.47 5.80 21.88
C HIS A 58 -51.05 4.34 21.64
N VAL A 59 -50.06 4.16 20.76
CA VAL A 59 -49.46 2.86 20.43
C VAL A 59 -47.96 2.98 20.64
N GLU A 60 -47.43 2.21 21.58
CA GLU A 60 -45.99 2.12 21.86
C GLU A 60 -45.57 0.66 21.99
N LEU A 61 -44.27 0.43 21.85
CA LEU A 61 -43.69 -0.89 22.09
C LEU A 61 -43.72 -1.22 23.58
N SER A 62 -44.11 -2.46 23.89
CA SER A 62 -43.91 -3.04 25.22
C SER A 62 -42.41 -3.26 25.48
N VAL A 63 -42.07 -3.76 26.67
CA VAL A 63 -40.68 -4.15 26.99
C VAL A 63 -40.21 -5.24 26.03
N GLU A 64 -41.04 -6.27 25.85
CA GLU A 64 -40.82 -7.38 24.93
C GLU A 64 -40.80 -6.89 23.47
N GLY A 65 -41.64 -5.92 23.13
CA GLY A 65 -41.67 -5.28 21.81
C GLY A 65 -40.36 -4.57 21.45
N ARG A 66 -39.69 -3.92 22.41
CA ARG A 66 -38.39 -3.28 22.20
C ARG A 66 -37.27 -4.29 21.94
N GLU A 67 -37.25 -5.39 22.69
CA GLU A 67 -36.29 -6.48 22.46
C GLU A 67 -36.56 -7.17 21.12
N PHE A 68 -37.82 -7.42 20.80
CA PHE A 68 -38.24 -8.01 19.54
C PHE A 68 -37.94 -7.10 18.35
N GLU A 69 -38.00 -5.78 18.50
CA GLU A 69 -37.65 -4.84 17.44
C GLU A 69 -36.20 -5.01 16.97
N LEU A 70 -35.26 -5.15 17.91
CA LEU A 70 -33.86 -5.41 17.59
C LEU A 70 -33.70 -6.73 16.83
N ALA A 71 -34.39 -7.79 17.26
CA ALA A 71 -34.35 -9.09 16.59
C ALA A 71 -35.01 -9.05 15.19
N ALA A 72 -36.17 -8.41 15.06
CA ALA A 72 -36.92 -8.30 13.81
C ALA A 72 -36.15 -7.51 12.74
N ARG A 73 -35.48 -6.42 13.13
CA ARG A 73 -34.59 -5.65 12.22
C ARG A 73 -33.43 -6.51 11.73
N ARG A 74 -32.80 -7.29 12.61
CA ARG A 74 -31.70 -8.19 12.26
C ARG A 74 -32.13 -9.29 11.29
N VAL A 75 -33.24 -9.97 11.57
CA VAL A 75 -33.75 -11.07 10.73
C VAL A 75 -34.15 -10.56 9.34
N LEU A 76 -34.82 -9.40 9.24
CA LEU A 76 -35.17 -8.82 7.95
C LEU A 76 -33.93 -8.39 7.15
N ALA A 77 -32.91 -7.82 7.82
CA ALA A 77 -31.66 -7.47 7.16
C ALA A 77 -30.90 -8.71 6.67
N GLU A 78 -30.83 -9.78 7.47
CA GLU A 78 -30.23 -11.06 7.06
C GLU A 78 -30.99 -11.69 5.88
N PHE A 79 -32.32 -11.63 5.90
CA PHE A 79 -33.15 -12.13 4.81
C PHE A 79 -32.97 -11.32 3.53
N GLU A 80 -32.88 -9.99 3.62
CA GLU A 80 -32.62 -9.12 2.48
C GLU A 80 -31.22 -9.36 1.91
N ASN A 81 -30.19 -9.49 2.76
CA ASN A 81 -28.84 -9.86 2.34
C ASN A 81 -28.79 -11.25 1.70
N ALA A 82 -29.55 -12.22 2.19
CA ALA A 82 -29.63 -13.57 1.61
C ALA A 82 -30.33 -13.55 0.24
N LEU A 83 -31.37 -12.72 0.07
CA LEU A 83 -32.04 -12.52 -1.22
C LEU A 83 -31.15 -11.76 -2.22
N GLU A 84 -30.38 -10.78 -1.77
CA GLU A 84 -29.36 -10.11 -2.57
C GLU A 84 -28.27 -11.11 -2.98
N GLY A 85 -27.74 -11.89 -2.04
CA GLY A 85 -26.75 -12.95 -2.30
C GLY A 85 -27.26 -14.05 -3.24
N ALA A 86 -28.54 -14.43 -3.16
CA ALA A 86 -29.17 -15.40 -4.06
C ALA A 86 -29.41 -14.83 -5.47
N ARG A 87 -29.70 -13.53 -5.60
CA ARG A 87 -29.76 -12.82 -6.89
C ARG A 87 -28.35 -12.63 -7.48
N ASP A 88 -27.33 -12.54 -6.64
CA ASP A 88 -25.93 -12.34 -7.01
C ASP A 88 -25.17 -13.61 -7.42
N GLN A 89 -25.74 -14.82 -7.25
CA GLN A 89 -25.19 -16.04 -7.86
C GLN A 89 -25.16 -15.98 -9.40
N VAL A 90 -26.00 -15.12 -10.01
CA VAL A 90 -25.95 -14.79 -11.45
C VAL A 90 -25.09 -13.55 -11.73
N ALA A 91 -24.78 -12.74 -10.71
CA ALA A 91 -24.16 -11.42 -10.81
C ALA A 91 -22.82 -11.27 -10.07
N ARG A 92 -21.83 -12.13 -10.35
CA ARG A 92 -20.39 -11.80 -10.12
C ARG A 92 -19.91 -10.53 -10.90
N ARG A 93 -20.82 -9.68 -11.38
CA ARG A 93 -20.57 -8.56 -12.31
C ARG A 93 -21.40 -7.29 -12.03
N ARG A 94 -22.22 -7.18 -10.97
CA ARG A 94 -22.99 -5.94 -10.67
C ARG A 94 -23.13 -5.72 -9.17
N GLY A 95 -23.02 -4.47 -8.71
CA GLY A 95 -23.12 -4.08 -7.29
C GLY A 95 -22.58 -2.66 -7.07
N ARG A 96 -22.67 -2.14 -5.84
CA ARG A 96 -22.08 -0.85 -5.44
C ARG A 96 -21.30 -1.00 -4.13
N VAL A 97 -20.16 -0.33 -4.04
CA VAL A 97 -19.37 -0.21 -2.81
C VAL A 97 -19.08 1.27 -2.54
N ALA A 98 -19.38 1.72 -1.33
CA ALA A 98 -19.15 3.08 -0.88
C ALA A 98 -18.11 3.12 0.24
N ILE A 99 -17.06 3.92 0.08
CA ILE A 99 -15.99 4.10 1.06
C ILE A 99 -15.83 5.59 1.41
N ALA A 100 -15.77 5.90 2.71
CA ALA A 100 -15.42 7.24 3.19
C ALA A 100 -14.02 7.21 3.84
N LEU A 101 -13.14 8.13 3.49
CA LEU A 101 -11.76 8.10 4.00
C LEU A 101 -11.10 9.47 4.08
N LEU A 102 -10.08 9.54 4.94
CA LEU A 102 -9.26 10.73 5.10
C LEU A 102 -8.57 11.13 3.78
N PRO A 103 -8.45 12.44 3.47
CA PRO A 103 -7.80 12.92 2.24
C PRO A 103 -6.38 12.38 2.01
N SER A 104 -5.62 12.17 3.08
CA SER A 104 -4.26 11.61 3.03
C SER A 104 -4.19 10.17 2.53
N LEU A 105 -5.29 9.41 2.60
CA LEU A 105 -5.40 8.07 2.01
C LEU A 105 -6.07 8.13 0.62
N ALA A 106 -7.05 9.02 0.45
CA ALA A 106 -7.82 9.15 -0.79
C ALA A 106 -6.96 9.49 -2.01
N ALA A 107 -5.97 10.37 -1.85
CA ALA A 107 -5.17 10.85 -2.97
C ALA A 107 -3.89 10.03 -3.22
N GLY A 108 -3.40 9.27 -2.22
CA GLY A 108 -2.14 8.51 -2.34
C GLY A 108 -2.34 6.99 -2.45
N TRP A 109 -3.04 6.40 -1.48
CA TRP A 109 -3.15 4.94 -1.33
C TRP A 109 -4.35 4.35 -2.09
N LEU A 110 -5.52 4.98 -1.96
CA LEU A 110 -6.78 4.47 -2.52
C LEU A 110 -6.76 4.27 -4.05
N PRO A 111 -6.14 5.16 -4.88
CA PRO A 111 -6.21 5.00 -6.33
C PRO A 111 -5.62 3.68 -6.84
N GLN A 112 -4.50 3.23 -6.24
CA GLN A 112 -3.86 1.95 -6.60
C GLN A 112 -4.74 0.77 -6.18
N LEU A 113 -5.33 0.84 -4.98
CA LEU A 113 -6.28 -0.17 -4.50
C LEU A 113 -7.49 -0.29 -5.44
N LEU A 114 -8.10 0.84 -5.82
CA LEU A 114 -9.28 0.84 -6.68
C LEU A 114 -8.97 0.40 -8.11
N ALA A 115 -7.76 0.66 -8.61
CA ALA A 115 -7.32 0.14 -9.90
C ALA A 115 -7.22 -1.40 -9.88
N GLU A 116 -6.61 -1.97 -8.84
CA GLU A 116 -6.56 -3.44 -8.62
C GLU A 116 -7.97 -4.02 -8.47
N PHE A 117 -8.80 -3.40 -7.62
CA PHE A 117 -10.16 -3.85 -7.38
C PHE A 117 -11.02 -3.83 -8.65
N ARG A 118 -10.95 -2.76 -9.44
CA ARG A 118 -11.72 -2.63 -10.69
C ARG A 118 -11.25 -3.63 -11.76
N ALA A 119 -9.98 -4.00 -11.78
CA ALA A 119 -9.49 -5.06 -12.67
C ALA A 119 -10.07 -6.43 -12.30
N LEU A 120 -10.21 -6.71 -11.01
CA LEU A 120 -10.80 -7.96 -10.49
C LEU A 120 -12.34 -7.97 -10.61
N TYR A 121 -12.99 -6.82 -10.44
CA TYR A 121 -14.44 -6.69 -10.36
C TYR A 121 -14.98 -5.52 -11.22
N PRO A 122 -14.91 -5.61 -12.57
CA PRO A 122 -15.14 -4.47 -13.46
C PRO A 122 -16.57 -3.91 -13.49
N GLY A 123 -17.55 -4.65 -12.97
CA GLY A 123 -18.95 -4.24 -12.96
C GLY A 123 -19.48 -3.76 -11.60
N ILE A 124 -18.60 -3.60 -10.60
CA ILE A 124 -18.95 -2.99 -9.33
C ILE A 124 -18.80 -1.46 -9.44
N GLU A 125 -19.85 -0.73 -9.08
CA GLU A 125 -19.83 0.72 -8.95
C GLU A 125 -19.11 1.13 -7.66
N LEU A 126 -18.22 2.12 -7.77
CA LEU A 126 -17.43 2.62 -6.65
C LEU A 126 -17.87 4.04 -6.30
N ALA A 127 -18.27 4.25 -5.05
CA ALA A 127 -18.56 5.57 -4.49
C ALA A 127 -17.48 5.93 -3.46
N VAL A 128 -16.81 7.06 -3.63
CA VAL A 128 -15.72 7.50 -2.76
C VAL A 128 -16.09 8.85 -2.15
N SER A 129 -15.87 9.00 -0.85
CA SER A 129 -15.98 10.27 -0.13
C SER A 129 -14.69 10.59 0.60
N ASP A 130 -13.97 11.64 0.19
CA ASP A 130 -12.72 12.10 0.80
C ASP A 130 -12.98 13.21 1.84
N VAL A 131 -13.35 12.81 3.06
CA VAL A 131 -13.81 13.73 4.10
C VAL A 131 -13.00 13.60 5.40
N LEU A 132 -13.19 14.54 6.33
CA LEU A 132 -12.52 14.52 7.63
C LEU A 132 -13.03 13.37 8.52
N SER A 133 -12.26 13.06 9.58
CA SER A 133 -12.45 11.88 10.44
C SER A 133 -13.89 11.71 10.96
N GLU A 134 -14.49 12.77 11.49
CA GLU A 134 -15.86 12.71 12.04
C GLU A 134 -16.90 12.47 10.94
N ALA A 135 -16.74 13.12 9.78
CA ALA A 135 -17.63 12.93 8.64
C ALA A 135 -17.54 11.51 8.05
N CYS A 136 -16.33 10.91 8.05
CA CYS A 136 -16.15 9.50 7.69
C CYS A 136 -17.03 8.58 8.55
N ILE A 137 -16.98 8.77 9.88
CA ILE A 137 -17.75 7.97 10.84
C ILE A 137 -19.25 8.21 10.66
N ALA A 138 -19.66 9.47 10.51
CA ALA A 138 -21.06 9.83 10.31
C ALA A 138 -21.66 9.19 9.03
N GLN A 139 -20.87 9.06 7.96
CA GLN A 139 -21.33 8.39 6.74
C GLN A 139 -21.55 6.89 6.92
N VAL A 140 -20.73 6.21 7.72
CA VAL A 140 -20.93 4.79 8.05
C VAL A 140 -22.16 4.61 8.94
N GLN A 141 -22.32 5.46 9.96
CA GLN A 141 -23.52 5.45 10.83
C GLN A 141 -24.81 5.65 10.03
N ALA A 142 -24.80 6.60 9.09
CA ALA A 142 -25.93 6.90 8.22
C ALA A 142 -26.15 5.86 7.09
N GLY A 143 -25.27 4.85 6.96
CA GLY A 143 -25.34 3.85 5.88
C GLY A 143 -25.04 4.41 4.49
N LYS A 144 -24.40 5.59 4.40
CA LYS A 144 -23.95 6.21 3.15
C LYS A 144 -22.64 5.61 2.64
N ALA A 145 -21.80 5.10 3.54
CA ALA A 145 -20.59 4.34 3.27
C ALA A 145 -20.67 2.96 3.92
N ASP A 146 -20.15 1.93 3.24
CA ASP A 146 -20.09 0.55 3.75
C ASP A 146 -19.06 0.42 4.88
N PHE A 147 -17.92 1.08 4.72
CA PHE A 147 -16.90 1.24 5.74
C PHE A 147 -16.12 2.54 5.52
N ALA A 148 -15.38 2.95 6.55
CA ALA A 148 -14.57 4.16 6.50
C ALA A 148 -13.17 4.00 7.07
N LEU A 149 -12.24 4.84 6.64
CA LEU A 149 -10.91 4.97 7.22
C LEU A 149 -10.79 6.32 7.92
N ALA A 150 -10.82 6.31 9.25
CA ALA A 150 -10.90 7.50 10.10
C ALA A 150 -9.76 7.52 11.13
N ALA A 151 -9.37 8.71 11.60
CA ALA A 151 -8.31 8.87 12.61
C ALA A 151 -8.83 8.79 14.06
N THR A 152 -10.15 8.63 14.21
CA THR A 152 -10.82 8.49 15.51
C THR A 152 -11.27 7.04 15.66
N ARG A 153 -10.94 6.42 16.79
CA ARG A 153 -11.47 5.09 17.12
C ARG A 153 -12.94 5.22 17.53
N ALA A 154 -13.84 5.05 16.57
CA ALA A 154 -15.28 5.04 16.82
C ALA A 154 -15.74 3.62 17.21
N GLU A 155 -15.70 3.32 18.49
CA GLU A 155 -16.18 2.05 19.03
C GLU A 155 -17.44 2.29 19.86
N THR A 156 -18.60 1.90 19.31
CA THR A 156 -19.93 2.02 19.93
C THR A 156 -20.66 0.68 19.80
N PRO A 157 -21.83 0.48 20.41
CA PRO A 157 -22.64 -0.73 20.17
C PRO A 157 -22.95 -0.95 18.68
N GLU A 158 -23.13 0.13 17.92
CA GLU A 158 -23.47 0.13 16.50
C GLU A 158 -22.25 0.08 15.57
N LEU A 159 -21.08 0.52 16.03
CA LEU A 159 -19.85 0.62 15.23
C LEU A 159 -18.71 -0.24 15.75
N GLY A 160 -18.05 -0.93 14.83
CA GLY A 160 -16.78 -1.61 15.05
C GLY A 160 -15.65 -0.81 14.46
N ALA A 161 -14.57 -0.66 15.22
CA ALA A 161 -13.33 -0.06 14.75
C ALA A 161 -12.16 -1.02 14.97
N GLU A 162 -11.39 -1.28 13.91
CA GLU A 162 -10.15 -2.04 13.97
C GLU A 162 -8.98 -1.21 13.46
N LEU A 163 -7.77 -1.45 13.99
CA LEU A 163 -6.58 -0.70 13.57
C LEU A 163 -6.27 -1.04 12.11
N PHE A 164 -6.32 -0.02 11.25
CA PHE A 164 -5.99 -0.15 9.84
C PHE A 164 -4.50 0.05 9.61
N CYS A 165 -3.96 1.20 9.98
CA CYS A 165 -2.52 1.47 9.94
C CYS A 165 -2.13 2.60 10.93
N SER A 166 -0.83 2.80 11.09
CA SER A 166 -0.27 3.98 11.76
C SER A 166 0.44 4.87 10.75
N ASP A 167 0.41 6.17 10.99
CA ASP A 167 0.95 7.20 10.12
C ASP A 167 1.80 8.18 10.95
N ASP A 168 3.07 8.29 10.58
CA ASP A 168 4.04 9.14 11.26
C ASP A 168 3.95 10.59 10.71
N PHE A 169 4.62 11.54 11.36
CA PHE A 169 4.57 12.95 10.96
C PHE A 169 5.93 13.47 10.50
N HIS A 170 5.89 14.46 9.61
CA HIS A 170 7.05 15.09 9.03
C HIS A 170 6.91 16.60 9.06
N LEU A 171 8.00 17.29 9.35
CA LEU A 171 8.19 18.69 9.03
C LEU A 171 8.25 18.85 7.52
N VAL A 172 7.56 19.86 6.99
CA VAL A 172 7.72 20.38 5.63
C VAL A 172 8.12 21.85 5.70
N CYS A 173 9.17 22.20 4.96
CA CYS A 173 9.74 23.54 4.96
C CYS A 173 10.43 23.83 3.62
N PRO A 174 10.77 25.09 3.31
CA PRO A 174 11.60 25.40 2.14
C PRO A 174 12.95 24.67 2.17
N VAL A 175 13.50 24.35 1.00
CA VAL A 175 14.88 23.84 0.91
C VAL A 175 15.87 24.83 1.52
N GLY A 176 16.88 24.31 2.22
CA GLY A 176 17.89 25.14 2.91
C GLY A 176 17.40 25.75 4.23
N HIS A 177 16.20 25.43 4.70
CA HIS A 177 15.70 25.94 5.98
C HIS A 177 16.61 25.51 7.16
N PRO A 178 16.90 26.39 8.15
CA PRO A 178 17.82 26.09 9.25
C PRO A 178 17.48 24.82 10.05
N LEU A 179 16.18 24.51 10.17
CA LEU A 179 15.69 23.28 10.83
C LEU A 179 16.15 21.98 10.16
N LEU A 180 16.64 22.01 8.92
CA LEU A 180 17.16 20.82 8.24
C LEU A 180 18.55 20.45 8.76
N ALA A 181 19.34 21.42 9.24
CA ALA A 181 20.70 21.18 9.73
C ALA A 181 20.77 20.72 11.20
N ALA A 182 19.66 20.80 11.94
CA ALA A 182 19.63 20.38 13.35
C ALA A 182 19.92 18.87 13.47
N LYS A 183 20.68 18.43 14.48
CA LYS A 183 20.93 16.99 14.70
C LYS A 183 19.65 16.24 15.11
N ALA A 184 18.84 16.85 15.95
CA ALA A 184 17.52 16.39 16.34
C ALA A 184 16.57 17.60 16.33
N LEU A 185 15.30 17.37 15.97
CA LEU A 185 14.26 18.40 16.07
C LEU A 185 13.40 18.13 17.29
N ARG A 186 13.24 19.15 18.12
CA ARG A 186 12.30 19.18 19.23
C ARG A 186 11.14 20.13 18.89
N PRO A 187 9.98 19.99 19.55
CA PRO A 187 8.85 20.89 19.35
C PRO A 187 9.22 22.39 19.46
N GLU A 188 10.10 22.74 20.40
CA GLU A 188 10.53 24.13 20.65
C GLU A 188 11.31 24.74 19.50
N ASP A 189 11.96 23.92 18.68
CA ASP A 189 12.73 24.42 17.53
C ASP A 189 11.78 24.92 16.43
N LEU A 190 10.57 24.34 16.33
CA LEU A 190 9.55 24.75 15.35
C LEU A 190 8.81 26.02 15.79
N SER A 191 8.63 26.25 17.10
CA SER A 191 7.85 27.40 17.60
C SER A 191 8.48 28.77 17.28
N ALA A 192 9.76 28.80 16.95
CA ALA A 192 10.48 30.00 16.52
C ALA A 192 10.08 30.50 15.12
N TYR A 193 9.43 29.67 14.29
CA TYR A 193 9.16 29.96 12.88
C TYR A 193 7.66 30.14 12.60
N PRO A 194 7.29 30.95 11.59
CA PRO A 194 5.89 31.06 11.15
C PRO A 194 5.33 29.69 10.74
N PHE A 195 4.21 29.30 11.35
CA PHE A 195 3.62 27.99 11.16
C PHE A 195 2.30 28.07 10.39
N VAL A 196 2.18 27.28 9.33
CA VAL A 196 0.95 27.10 8.54
C VAL A 196 0.24 25.87 9.09
N HIS A 197 -0.85 26.07 9.83
CA HIS A 197 -1.61 24.97 10.41
C HIS A 197 -2.68 24.45 9.45
N LEU A 198 -2.99 23.16 9.54
CA LEU A 198 -4.29 22.68 9.13
C LEU A 198 -5.36 23.12 10.15
N SER A 199 -6.60 23.23 9.67
CA SER A 199 -7.79 23.53 10.47
C SER A 199 -7.94 22.60 11.68
N ARG A 200 -8.56 23.09 12.75
CA ARG A 200 -8.72 22.39 14.04
C ARG A 200 -9.58 21.14 13.98
N THR A 201 -10.40 21.02 12.95
CA THR A 201 -11.20 19.81 12.66
C THR A 201 -10.36 18.71 12.00
N SER A 202 -9.15 19.02 11.55
CA SER A 202 -8.21 18.04 11.01
C SER A 202 -7.60 17.21 12.12
N SER A 203 -7.58 15.89 11.93
CA SER A 203 -6.85 14.99 12.81
C SER A 203 -5.35 15.30 12.86
N VAL A 204 -4.76 15.82 11.78
CA VAL A 204 -3.35 16.26 11.78
C VAL A 204 -3.13 17.34 12.83
N ARG A 205 -4.03 18.34 12.90
CA ARG A 205 -3.94 19.43 13.86
C ARG A 205 -4.14 18.94 15.29
N GLN A 206 -5.12 18.09 15.52
CA GLN A 206 -5.43 17.53 16.84
C GLN A 206 -4.25 16.73 17.42
N TYR A 207 -3.63 15.87 16.59
CA TYR A 207 -2.46 15.08 17.02
C TYR A 207 -1.23 15.96 17.25
N LEU A 208 -1.00 16.97 16.40
CA LEU A 208 0.09 17.92 16.60
C LEU A 208 -0.08 18.71 17.90
N ASP A 209 -1.26 19.31 18.11
CA ASP A 209 -1.55 20.11 19.31
C ASP A 209 -1.38 19.29 20.59
N ALA A 210 -1.83 18.03 20.58
CA ALA A 210 -1.63 17.12 21.70
C ALA A 210 -0.15 16.79 21.97
N ALA A 211 0.64 16.57 20.92
CA ALA A 211 2.06 16.21 21.04
C ALA A 211 2.96 17.38 21.49
N VAL A 212 2.56 18.62 21.22
CA VAL A 212 3.37 19.81 21.55
C VAL A 212 2.86 20.55 22.78
N HIS A 213 1.70 20.21 23.34
CA HIS A 213 1.15 20.89 24.51
C HIS A 213 2.13 20.88 25.71
N PRO A 214 2.34 22.00 26.43
CA PRO A 214 1.63 23.30 26.33
C PRO A 214 2.27 24.33 25.37
N LEU A 215 3.24 23.92 24.55
CA LEU A 215 3.96 24.82 23.64
C LEU A 215 3.01 25.51 22.66
N GLN A 216 3.20 26.82 22.49
CA GLN A 216 2.48 27.62 21.51
C GLN A 216 3.33 27.79 20.25
N MET A 217 2.82 27.30 19.11
CA MET A 217 3.43 27.57 17.81
C MET A 217 3.10 29.00 17.35
N LYS A 218 4.04 29.64 16.64
CA LYS A 218 3.81 30.94 16.00
C LYS A 218 2.90 30.77 14.77
N THR A 219 1.61 30.58 15.01
CA THR A 219 0.60 30.39 13.97
C THR A 219 0.54 31.61 13.06
N LEU A 220 0.88 31.43 11.78
CA LEU A 220 0.72 32.45 10.76
C LEU A 220 -0.68 32.39 10.15
N MET A 221 -1.17 31.18 9.87
CA MET A 221 -2.49 30.96 9.28
C MET A 221 -2.98 29.53 9.53
N GLU A 222 -4.29 29.34 9.39
CA GLU A 222 -4.96 28.04 9.40
C GLU A 222 -5.63 27.83 8.03
N VAL A 223 -5.45 26.64 7.44
CA VAL A 223 -6.04 26.27 6.13
C VAL A 223 -6.67 24.88 6.18
N ASP A 224 -7.64 24.59 5.32
CA ASP A 224 -8.33 23.28 5.35
C ASP A 224 -7.65 22.20 4.51
N GLN A 225 -6.89 22.58 3.48
CA GLN A 225 -6.38 21.64 2.47
C GLN A 225 -4.86 21.50 2.48
N LEU A 226 -4.37 20.27 2.37
CA LEU A 226 -2.93 19.95 2.28
C LEU A 226 -2.26 20.57 1.04
N ALA A 227 -2.97 20.63 -0.09
CA ALA A 227 -2.45 21.29 -1.30
C ALA A 227 -2.20 22.79 -1.07
N THR A 228 -3.04 23.45 -0.27
CA THR A 228 -2.83 24.85 0.13
C THR A 228 -1.62 24.97 1.04
N VAL A 229 -1.46 24.08 2.04
CA VAL A 229 -0.24 24.03 2.87
C VAL A 229 1.01 23.92 2.00
N MET A 230 1.01 23.03 1.01
CA MET A 230 2.12 22.89 0.05
C MET A 230 2.41 24.20 -0.66
N GLY A 231 1.39 24.88 -1.20
CA GLY A 231 1.54 26.17 -1.87
C GLY A 231 2.16 27.24 -0.96
N MET A 232 1.70 27.34 0.29
CA MET A 232 2.19 28.33 1.27
C MET A 232 3.64 28.06 1.69
N VAL A 233 3.98 26.79 1.97
CA VAL A 233 5.33 26.38 2.34
C VAL A 233 6.29 26.58 1.16
N ARG A 234 5.88 26.23 -0.05
CA ARG A 234 6.69 26.44 -1.27
C ARG A 234 6.99 27.92 -1.52
N ALA A 235 6.03 28.80 -1.23
CA ALA A 235 6.20 30.24 -1.34
C ALA A 235 7.08 30.84 -0.22
N GLY A 236 7.56 30.04 0.73
CA GLY A 236 8.42 30.50 1.82
C GLY A 236 7.68 31.24 2.93
N LEU A 237 6.35 31.14 3.00
CA LEU A 237 5.55 31.85 4.02
C LEU A 237 5.73 31.25 5.43
N GLY A 238 6.11 29.98 5.51
CA GLY A 238 6.33 29.31 6.79
C GLY A 238 6.63 27.83 6.64
N ILE A 239 6.57 27.13 7.76
CA ILE A 239 6.73 25.67 7.87
C ILE A 239 5.40 25.03 8.27
N SER A 240 5.30 23.71 8.09
CA SER A 240 4.14 22.93 8.58
C SER A 240 4.57 21.53 9.01
N VAL A 241 3.68 20.85 9.74
CA VAL A 241 3.79 19.43 10.05
C VAL A 241 2.67 18.69 9.34
N VAL A 242 3.01 17.61 8.63
CA VAL A 242 2.09 16.85 7.79
C VAL A 242 2.27 15.35 8.01
N PRO A 243 1.23 14.53 7.77
CA PRO A 243 1.32 13.09 7.86
C PRO A 243 2.19 12.49 6.74
N ALA A 244 2.89 11.39 7.02
CA ALA A 244 3.74 10.67 6.07
C ALA A 244 2.94 10.20 4.84
N LEU A 245 1.70 9.75 5.04
CA LEU A 245 0.80 9.37 3.95
C LEU A 245 0.48 10.51 2.96
N SER A 246 0.73 11.77 3.32
CA SER A 246 0.54 12.93 2.43
C SER A 246 1.81 13.46 1.77
N LEU A 247 2.98 12.86 2.03
CA LEU A 247 4.27 13.37 1.55
C LEU A 247 4.37 13.47 0.02
N PHE A 248 3.60 12.68 -0.72
CA PHE A 248 3.53 12.76 -2.18
C PHE A 248 3.10 14.16 -2.68
N HIS A 249 2.33 14.93 -1.90
CA HIS A 249 2.00 16.33 -2.23
C HIS A 249 3.22 17.26 -2.14
N PHE A 250 4.21 16.91 -1.33
CA PHE A 250 5.36 17.76 -0.99
C PHE A 250 6.64 17.34 -1.72
N GLN A 251 6.54 16.40 -2.66
CA GLN A 251 7.62 16.04 -3.58
C GLN A 251 7.83 17.18 -4.60
N HIS A 252 8.57 18.20 -4.18
CA HIS A 252 8.84 19.38 -4.99
C HIS A 252 10.27 19.86 -4.75
N ALA A 253 10.98 20.31 -5.80
CA ALA A 253 12.39 20.71 -5.72
C ALA A 253 12.70 21.89 -4.78
N GLN A 254 11.67 22.59 -4.29
CA GLN A 254 11.77 23.74 -3.39
C GLN A 254 11.30 23.43 -1.96
N ILE A 255 10.81 22.22 -1.71
CA ILE A 255 10.33 21.79 -0.40
C ILE A 255 11.24 20.67 0.08
N ALA A 256 11.64 20.75 1.35
CA ALA A 256 12.31 19.69 2.06
C ALA A 256 11.38 19.12 3.12
N THR A 257 11.49 17.81 3.35
CA THR A 257 10.71 17.08 4.34
C THR A 257 11.62 16.40 5.35
N ARG A 258 11.25 16.40 6.63
CA ARG A 258 12.06 15.76 7.68
C ARG A 258 11.17 15.05 8.69
N ALA A 259 11.47 13.79 8.99
CA ALA A 259 10.72 12.99 9.96
C ALA A 259 10.74 13.61 11.36
N LEU A 260 9.62 13.51 12.07
CA LEU A 260 9.46 13.96 13.46
C LEU A 260 9.11 12.75 14.34
N PRO A 261 10.13 11.99 14.82
CA PRO A 261 9.92 10.81 15.66
C PRO A 261 9.61 11.21 17.10
N TRP A 262 8.64 12.10 17.30
CA TRP A 262 8.24 12.56 18.62
C TRP A 262 7.31 11.56 19.29
N GLU A 263 7.51 11.37 20.59
CA GLU A 263 6.62 10.55 21.40
C GLU A 263 5.19 11.11 21.34
N GLY A 264 4.20 10.24 21.17
CA GLY A 264 2.80 10.64 21.03
C GLY A 264 2.40 11.22 19.67
N LEU A 265 3.34 11.65 18.83
CA LEU A 265 3.05 12.15 17.47
C LEU A 265 2.96 11.00 16.46
N LYS A 266 2.02 10.10 16.68
CA LYS A 266 1.74 8.96 15.79
C LYS A 266 0.25 8.81 15.56
N ARG A 267 -0.19 9.11 14.34
CA ARG A 267 -1.61 9.08 13.99
C ARG A 267 -2.05 7.65 13.76
N ARG A 268 -3.10 7.22 14.46
CA ARG A 268 -3.70 5.90 14.25
C ARG A 268 -4.90 6.04 13.33
N ILE A 269 -4.96 5.21 12.30
CA ILE A 269 -6.09 5.16 11.38
C ILE A 269 -6.82 3.84 11.59
N TYR A 270 -8.14 3.94 11.72
CA TYR A 270 -9.03 2.84 12.00
C TYR A 270 -9.94 2.60 10.82
N LEU A 271 -10.18 1.32 10.53
CA LEU A 271 -11.28 0.91 9.67
C LEU A 271 -12.52 0.81 10.54
N VAL A 272 -13.53 1.61 10.20
CA VAL A 272 -14.80 1.72 10.91
C VAL A 272 -15.92 1.16 10.05
N ARG A 273 -16.71 0.25 10.60
CA ARG A 273 -17.89 -0.34 9.95
C ARG A 273 -19.02 -0.54 10.95
N ARG A 274 -20.24 -0.74 10.46
CA ARG A 274 -21.37 -1.12 11.31
C ARG A 274 -21.20 -2.55 11.86
N ARG A 275 -21.61 -2.76 13.12
CA ARG A 275 -21.66 -4.09 13.78
C ARG A 275 -22.97 -4.81 13.52
N ASP A 276 -24.05 -4.04 13.39
CA ASP A 276 -25.41 -4.53 13.22
C ASP A 276 -25.75 -4.92 11.77
N ARG A 277 -24.85 -4.66 10.83
CA ARG A 277 -25.00 -4.97 9.41
C ARG A 277 -23.73 -5.61 8.85
N GLY A 278 -23.87 -6.75 8.18
CA GLY A 278 -22.80 -7.34 7.38
C GLY A 278 -22.50 -6.52 6.11
N LEU A 279 -21.27 -6.61 5.61
CA LEU A 279 -20.92 -6.05 4.32
C LEU A 279 -21.57 -6.87 3.19
N SER A 280 -22.00 -6.21 2.11
CA SER A 280 -22.34 -6.92 0.88
C SER A 280 -21.12 -7.68 0.34
N LEU A 281 -21.30 -8.67 -0.54
CA LEU A 281 -20.16 -9.41 -1.11
C LEU A 281 -19.17 -8.49 -1.84
N ALA A 282 -19.70 -7.47 -2.53
CA ALA A 282 -18.92 -6.44 -3.20
C ALA A 282 -18.08 -5.62 -2.18
N ALA A 283 -18.72 -5.15 -1.11
CA ALA A 283 -18.07 -4.36 -0.08
C ALA A 283 -17.07 -5.19 0.74
N GLN A 284 -17.40 -6.46 1.01
CA GLN A 284 -16.54 -7.43 1.66
C GLN A 284 -15.27 -7.68 0.85
N SER A 285 -15.40 -7.83 -0.48
CA SER A 285 -14.26 -8.01 -1.37
C SER A 285 -13.33 -6.78 -1.37
N LEU A 286 -13.88 -5.56 -1.37
CA LEU A 286 -13.05 -4.35 -1.28
C LEU A 286 -12.42 -4.19 0.12
N TYR A 287 -13.16 -4.54 1.17
CA TYR A 287 -12.68 -4.55 2.55
C TYR A 287 -11.47 -5.48 2.71
N GLU A 288 -11.57 -6.72 2.22
CA GLU A 288 -10.49 -7.71 2.28
C GLU A 288 -9.25 -7.23 1.51
N LEU A 289 -9.46 -6.68 0.30
CA LEU A 289 -8.37 -6.12 -0.48
C LEU A 289 -7.73 -4.92 0.23
N ALA A 290 -8.53 -4.03 0.82
CA ALA A 290 -8.05 -2.88 1.58
C ALA A 290 -7.18 -3.32 2.76
N MET A 291 -7.63 -4.32 3.52
CA MET A 291 -6.88 -4.88 4.65
C MET A 291 -5.58 -5.56 4.18
N ALA A 292 -5.60 -6.30 3.07
CA ALA A 292 -4.42 -6.95 2.50
C ALA A 292 -3.40 -5.96 1.92
N ARG A 293 -3.85 -4.77 1.48
CA ARG A 293 -3.02 -3.72 0.87
C ARG A 293 -2.82 -2.51 1.78
N ARG A 294 -3.12 -2.64 3.07
CA ARG A 294 -2.99 -1.53 4.03
C ARG A 294 -1.57 -0.94 4.02
N PRO A 295 -1.39 0.38 4.19
CA PRO A 295 -0.07 0.97 4.31
C PRO A 295 0.72 0.28 5.43
N GLN A 296 1.91 -0.21 5.12
CA GLN A 296 2.79 -0.78 6.12
C GLN A 296 3.50 0.34 6.88
N THR A 297 3.48 0.26 8.21
CA THR A 297 4.29 1.12 9.07
C THR A 297 5.76 0.70 8.90
N PRO A 298 6.69 1.59 8.52
CA PRO A 298 8.10 1.24 8.53
C PRO A 298 8.51 0.86 9.98
N PRO A 299 9.34 -0.19 10.18
CA PRO A 299 9.76 -0.62 11.50
C PRO A 299 10.53 0.49 12.24
N THR A 300 10.20 0.67 13.52
CA THR A 300 10.73 1.72 14.41
C THR A 300 12.25 1.63 14.65
N GLU A 301 12.89 0.50 14.32
CA GLU A 301 14.34 0.29 14.45
C GLU A 301 15.15 0.86 13.26
N SER A 302 14.50 1.41 12.24
CA SER A 302 15.17 1.93 11.04
C SER A 302 15.48 3.44 11.08
N PHE A 303 15.32 4.11 12.22
CA PHE A 303 15.36 5.58 12.32
C PHE A 303 16.63 6.17 12.93
N MET A 304 17.73 5.42 13.02
CA MET A 304 19.05 6.02 13.30
C MET A 304 19.77 6.56 12.05
N ASP A 305 19.21 6.41 10.84
CA ASP A 305 19.81 6.92 9.59
C ASP A 305 18.90 7.84 8.77
N ALA A 306 17.89 8.46 9.39
CA ALA A 306 17.00 9.42 8.71
C ALA A 306 17.64 10.82 8.52
N THR A 307 18.94 10.86 8.22
CA THR A 307 19.58 12.02 7.56
C THR A 307 19.41 11.96 6.03
N HIS A 308 18.82 10.89 5.48
CA HIS A 308 18.65 10.74 4.04
C HIS A 308 17.33 11.32 3.51
N ILE A 309 17.40 12.61 3.21
CA ILE A 309 16.88 13.26 1.99
C ILE A 309 16.10 12.30 1.04
N THR A 310 14.77 12.47 0.92
CA THR A 310 13.94 11.87 -0.15
C THR A 310 14.12 12.59 -1.50
N THR A 311 15.36 12.91 -1.85
CA THR A 311 15.76 13.49 -3.15
C THR A 311 17.01 12.81 -3.72
N GLY A 312 17.29 11.57 -3.29
CA GLY A 312 18.42 10.77 -3.76
C GLY A 312 18.12 10.01 -5.06
N LEU A 313 19.16 9.80 -5.88
CA LEU A 313 19.09 9.04 -7.11
C LEU A 313 18.55 7.62 -6.88
N ALA A 314 18.87 6.99 -5.74
CA ALA A 314 18.40 5.65 -5.41
C ALA A 314 16.87 5.57 -5.27
N ALA A 315 16.26 6.58 -4.64
CA ALA A 315 14.80 6.65 -4.50
C ALA A 315 14.12 6.86 -5.85
N ARG A 316 14.66 7.74 -6.68
CA ARG A 316 14.18 7.99 -8.05
C ARG A 316 14.28 6.72 -8.90
N LEU A 317 15.42 6.04 -8.89
CA LEU A 317 15.62 4.77 -9.61
C LEU A 317 14.60 3.71 -9.21
N LYS A 318 14.36 3.55 -7.90
CA LYS A 318 13.36 2.60 -7.39
C LYS A 318 11.95 2.93 -7.87
N GLN A 319 11.60 4.21 -7.96
CA GLN A 319 10.29 4.65 -8.44
C GLN A 319 10.12 4.39 -9.94
N GLU A 320 11.08 4.84 -10.75
CA GLU A 320 10.99 4.82 -12.22
C GLU A 320 11.13 3.40 -12.78
N THR A 321 11.89 2.52 -12.13
CA THR A 321 12.08 1.13 -12.58
C THR A 321 11.06 0.15 -12.01
N ARG A 322 10.14 0.61 -11.14
CA ARG A 322 9.20 -0.26 -10.40
C ARG A 322 8.38 -1.20 -11.29
N GLU A 323 7.84 -0.67 -12.38
CA GLU A 323 6.99 -1.46 -13.29
C GLU A 323 7.83 -2.45 -14.12
N LEU A 324 9.02 -2.04 -14.57
CA LEU A 324 9.95 -2.91 -15.28
C LEU A 324 10.45 -4.06 -14.40
N HIS A 325 10.66 -3.81 -13.11
CA HIS A 325 10.99 -4.84 -12.12
C HIS A 325 9.86 -5.87 -11.98
N ARG A 326 8.62 -5.40 -11.84
CA ARG A 326 7.44 -6.27 -11.74
C ARG A 326 7.24 -7.12 -12.99
N GLN A 327 7.54 -6.58 -14.16
CA GLN A 327 7.47 -7.30 -15.43
C GLN A 327 8.59 -8.34 -15.53
N ALA A 328 9.83 -7.96 -15.22
CA ALA A 328 11.00 -8.85 -15.29
C ALA A 328 10.87 -10.09 -14.39
N GLU A 329 10.30 -9.95 -13.19
CA GLU A 329 10.04 -11.08 -12.28
C GLU A 329 9.02 -12.09 -12.82
N ARG A 330 8.13 -11.64 -13.73
CA ARG A 330 7.00 -12.42 -14.23
C ARG A 330 7.20 -12.89 -15.68
N SER A 331 8.28 -12.49 -16.32
CA SER A 331 8.56 -12.77 -17.73
C SER A 331 9.59 -13.89 -17.92
N GLY A 332 9.42 -14.63 -19.01
CA GLY A 332 10.40 -15.59 -19.52
C GLY A 332 10.91 -16.59 -18.49
N LEU A 333 12.20 -16.87 -18.59
CA LEU A 333 12.91 -17.87 -17.81
C LEU A 333 12.97 -17.56 -16.30
N MET A 334 12.90 -16.28 -15.91
CA MET A 334 12.84 -15.89 -14.49
C MET A 334 11.55 -16.38 -13.82
N ALA A 335 10.42 -16.36 -14.54
CA ALA A 335 9.16 -16.85 -14.01
C ALA A 335 9.21 -18.37 -13.77
N ALA A 336 9.88 -19.13 -14.66
CA ALA A 336 10.11 -20.57 -14.50
C ALA A 336 11.06 -20.86 -13.33
N LEU A 337 12.11 -20.05 -13.16
CA LEU A 337 13.04 -20.14 -12.03
C LEU A 337 12.31 -19.90 -10.70
N MET A 338 11.51 -18.83 -10.59
CA MET A 338 10.73 -18.50 -9.39
C MET A 338 9.73 -19.58 -8.99
N ARG A 339 9.13 -20.28 -9.97
CA ARG A 339 8.22 -21.41 -9.73
C ARG A 339 8.96 -22.73 -9.43
N GLY A 340 10.28 -22.74 -9.55
CA GLY A 340 11.08 -23.97 -9.47
C GLY A 340 10.81 -24.95 -10.61
N SER A 341 10.29 -24.50 -11.75
CA SER A 341 10.03 -25.35 -12.92
C SER A 341 11.21 -25.41 -13.90
N ILE A 342 12.12 -24.45 -13.82
CA ILE A 342 13.29 -24.35 -14.73
C ILE A 342 14.08 -25.67 -14.81
N GLY A 343 14.50 -26.02 -16.03
CA GLY A 343 15.39 -27.16 -16.31
C GLY A 343 16.87 -26.80 -16.11
N LEU A 344 17.71 -27.81 -15.84
CA LEU A 344 19.15 -27.62 -15.62
C LEU A 344 19.85 -26.98 -16.85
N PRO A 345 19.61 -27.40 -18.11
CA PRO A 345 20.22 -26.76 -19.27
C PRO A 345 19.87 -25.27 -19.38
N ALA A 346 18.61 -24.91 -19.11
CA ALA A 346 18.13 -23.53 -19.13
C ALA A 346 18.79 -22.68 -18.03
N TYR A 347 18.96 -23.26 -16.83
CA TYR A 347 19.68 -22.61 -15.73
C TYR A 347 21.17 -22.42 -16.05
N CYS A 348 21.84 -23.42 -16.62
CA CYS A 348 23.23 -23.30 -17.05
C CYS A 348 23.41 -22.25 -18.16
N ALA A 349 22.49 -22.18 -19.13
CA ALA A 349 22.49 -21.15 -20.17
C ALA A 349 22.30 -19.74 -19.58
N LEU A 350 21.43 -19.60 -18.57
CA LEU A 350 21.32 -18.36 -17.80
C LEU A 350 22.64 -17.98 -17.12
N LEU A 351 23.29 -18.92 -16.42
CA LEU A 351 24.58 -18.66 -15.76
C LEU A 351 25.68 -18.29 -16.75
N ARG A 352 25.76 -18.95 -17.91
CA ARG A 352 26.72 -18.61 -18.98
C ARG A 352 26.47 -17.21 -19.55
N SER A 353 25.20 -16.84 -19.73
CA SER A 353 24.81 -15.49 -20.15
C SER A 353 25.19 -14.44 -19.12
N LEU A 354 24.92 -14.70 -17.83
CA LEU A 354 25.31 -13.82 -16.73
C LEU A 354 26.84 -13.71 -16.64
N ARG A 355 27.59 -14.80 -16.77
CA ARG A 355 29.07 -14.78 -16.79
C ARG A 355 29.59 -13.78 -17.82
N ALA A 356 29.05 -13.79 -19.04
CA ALA A 356 29.46 -12.85 -20.09
C ALA A 356 29.14 -11.38 -19.74
N ILE A 357 27.96 -11.13 -19.16
CA ILE A 357 27.52 -9.80 -18.73
C ILE A 357 28.39 -9.28 -17.58
N TYR A 358 28.60 -10.08 -16.53
CA TYR A 358 29.46 -9.70 -15.40
C TYR A 358 30.92 -9.55 -15.82
N ALA A 359 31.43 -10.39 -16.71
CA ALA A 359 32.78 -10.21 -17.25
C ALA A 359 32.95 -8.85 -17.94
N ALA A 360 31.99 -8.47 -18.79
CA ALA A 360 32.01 -7.17 -19.44
C ALA A 360 31.84 -6.00 -18.47
N LEU A 361 30.88 -6.10 -17.53
CA LEU A 361 30.58 -5.05 -16.56
C LEU A 361 31.73 -4.85 -15.57
N GLU A 362 32.21 -5.91 -14.92
CA GLU A 362 33.25 -5.84 -13.90
C GLU A 362 34.59 -5.41 -14.50
N SER A 363 34.96 -5.92 -15.68
CA SER A 363 36.15 -5.45 -16.40
C SER A 363 36.06 -3.98 -16.76
N ALA A 364 34.89 -3.51 -17.20
CA ALA A 364 34.68 -2.11 -17.54
C ALA A 364 34.73 -1.19 -16.31
N LEU A 365 34.14 -1.61 -15.18
CA LEU A 365 34.18 -0.87 -13.91
C LEU A 365 35.61 -0.83 -13.34
N ASP A 366 36.35 -1.94 -13.41
CA ASP A 366 37.76 -1.99 -13.00
C ASP A 366 38.65 -1.05 -13.83
N ALA A 367 38.38 -0.98 -15.14
CA ALA A 367 39.10 -0.09 -16.04
C ALA A 367 38.86 1.41 -15.77
N GLN A 368 37.77 1.79 -15.10
CA GLN A 368 37.52 3.19 -14.70
C GLN A 368 38.43 3.67 -13.57
N GLY A 369 39.18 2.78 -12.93
CA GLY A 369 40.24 3.12 -11.98
C GLY A 369 39.75 3.96 -10.80
N SER A 370 40.28 5.18 -10.66
CA SER A 370 40.00 6.09 -9.53
C SER A 370 38.85 7.07 -9.78
N ASP A 371 38.00 6.84 -10.78
CA ASP A 371 36.83 7.69 -10.99
C ASP A 371 36.00 7.77 -9.70
N GLY A 372 35.73 9.00 -9.26
CA GLY A 372 35.09 9.24 -7.99
C GLY A 372 33.71 8.57 -7.89
N ASN A 373 32.93 8.54 -8.98
CA ASN A 373 31.61 7.94 -8.97
C ASN A 373 31.68 6.42 -8.91
N VAL A 374 32.64 5.81 -9.61
CA VAL A 374 32.84 4.36 -9.55
C VAL A 374 33.32 3.93 -8.16
N GLN A 375 34.27 4.64 -7.54
CA GLN A 375 34.75 4.33 -6.19
C GLN A 375 33.68 4.42 -5.10
N ARG A 376 32.63 5.22 -5.31
CA ARG A 376 31.51 5.35 -4.37
C ARG A 376 30.62 4.10 -4.32
N LEU A 377 30.60 3.31 -5.39
CA LEU A 377 29.69 2.18 -5.56
C LEU A 377 30.38 0.83 -5.73
N TRP A 378 31.45 0.78 -6.51
CA TRP A 378 32.10 -0.46 -6.90
C TRP A 378 33.08 -0.93 -5.82
N ARG A 379 32.86 -2.16 -5.32
CA ARG A 379 33.65 -2.74 -4.23
C ARG A 379 33.91 -4.24 -4.47
N PRO A 380 35.03 -4.79 -3.98
CA PRO A 380 35.38 -6.20 -4.20
C PRO A 380 34.30 -7.20 -3.76
N GLU A 381 33.56 -6.90 -2.69
CA GLU A 381 32.52 -7.77 -2.10
C GLU A 381 31.34 -8.00 -3.06
N LEU A 382 31.11 -7.06 -3.98
CA LEU A 382 30.04 -7.18 -4.97
C LEU A 382 30.38 -8.15 -6.09
N ARG A 383 31.67 -8.41 -6.38
CA ARG A 383 32.12 -9.21 -7.53
C ARG A 383 31.42 -10.56 -7.59
N ARG A 384 30.82 -10.84 -8.75
CA ARG A 384 30.08 -12.08 -9.02
C ARG A 384 30.76 -12.98 -10.01
N LEU A 385 31.64 -12.44 -10.88
CA LEU A 385 32.29 -13.24 -11.92
C LEU A 385 33.00 -14.50 -11.37
N PRO A 386 33.85 -14.43 -10.33
CA PRO A 386 34.52 -15.63 -9.81
C PRO A 386 33.54 -16.68 -9.27
N ARG A 387 32.43 -16.22 -8.69
CA ARG A 387 31.39 -17.10 -8.14
C ARG A 387 30.57 -17.77 -9.25
N LEU A 388 30.29 -17.06 -10.35
CA LEU A 388 29.67 -17.62 -11.55
C LEU A 388 30.57 -18.66 -12.22
N GLU A 389 31.88 -18.40 -12.30
CA GLU A 389 32.84 -19.35 -12.85
C GLU A 389 32.94 -20.62 -12.01
N GLN A 390 32.90 -20.48 -10.68
CA GLN A 390 32.82 -21.63 -9.76
C GLN A 390 31.55 -22.46 -9.99
N ASP A 391 30.38 -21.83 -10.08
CA ASP A 391 29.11 -22.52 -10.32
C ASP A 391 29.10 -23.25 -11.68
N LEU A 392 29.59 -22.59 -12.73
CA LEU A 392 29.67 -23.17 -14.07
C LEU A 392 30.69 -24.30 -14.18
N ALA A 393 31.85 -24.20 -13.51
CA ALA A 393 32.83 -25.29 -13.49
C ALA A 393 32.23 -26.58 -12.90
N ARG A 394 31.26 -26.46 -12.00
CA ARG A 394 30.55 -27.59 -11.40
C ARG A 394 29.37 -28.09 -12.25
N LEU A 395 28.54 -27.17 -12.72
CA LEU A 395 27.26 -27.49 -13.36
C LEU A 395 27.34 -27.69 -14.87
N ASP A 396 28.30 -27.04 -15.54
CA ASP A 396 28.39 -27.00 -17.01
C ASP A 396 29.85 -26.80 -17.50
N PRO A 397 30.78 -27.72 -17.16
CA PRO A 397 32.18 -27.59 -17.51
C PRO A 397 32.39 -27.71 -19.03
N GLY A 398 32.96 -26.68 -19.66
CA GLY A 398 33.40 -26.69 -21.06
C GLY A 398 32.44 -26.05 -22.07
N SER A 399 31.33 -25.47 -21.62
CA SER A 399 30.31 -24.88 -22.51
C SER A 399 30.64 -23.45 -22.98
N GLN A 400 30.35 -23.17 -24.26
CA GLN A 400 30.59 -21.88 -24.93
C GLN A 400 29.63 -20.78 -24.46
N VAL A 401 29.98 -19.50 -24.68
CA VAL A 401 29.13 -18.36 -24.30
C VAL A 401 27.85 -18.35 -25.12
N GLU A 402 26.72 -18.05 -24.48
CA GLU A 402 25.41 -17.95 -25.14
C GLU A 402 25.30 -16.68 -25.98
N ASP A 403 24.82 -16.81 -27.22
CA ASP A 403 24.57 -15.68 -28.12
C ASP A 403 23.51 -14.72 -27.55
N ALA A 404 22.60 -15.22 -26.71
CA ALA A 404 21.52 -14.46 -26.09
C ALA A 404 22.00 -13.26 -25.26
N ALA A 405 23.22 -13.31 -24.70
CA ALA A 405 23.80 -12.21 -23.93
C ALA A 405 24.45 -11.11 -24.80
N THR A 406 24.66 -11.37 -26.08
CA THR A 406 25.42 -10.49 -26.99
C THR A 406 24.91 -9.05 -27.03
N PRO A 407 23.59 -8.77 -27.16
CA PRO A 407 23.09 -7.39 -27.16
C PRO A 407 23.42 -6.63 -25.87
N TYR A 408 23.32 -7.31 -24.72
CA TYR A 408 23.64 -6.74 -23.41
C TYR A 408 25.14 -6.43 -23.31
N VAL A 409 25.98 -7.40 -23.68
CA VAL A 409 27.45 -7.23 -23.65
C VAL A 409 27.90 -6.10 -24.58
N GLN A 410 27.33 -6.02 -25.78
CA GLN A 410 27.63 -4.93 -26.73
C GLN A 410 27.25 -3.56 -26.16
N ARG A 411 26.10 -3.45 -25.46
CA ARG A 411 25.71 -2.20 -24.78
C ARG A 411 26.74 -1.81 -23.73
N LEU A 412 27.15 -2.74 -22.86
CA LEU A 412 28.16 -2.48 -21.83
C LEU A 412 29.50 -2.04 -22.43
N GLN A 413 29.95 -2.70 -23.50
CA GLN A 413 31.18 -2.32 -24.20
C GLN A 413 31.09 -0.94 -24.86
N ALA A 414 29.92 -0.56 -25.38
CA ALA A 414 29.69 0.77 -25.93
C ALA A 414 29.71 1.85 -24.84
N LEU A 415 29.05 1.62 -23.71
CA LEU A 415 29.07 2.53 -22.56
C LEU A 415 30.49 2.69 -21.99
N ALA A 416 31.24 1.60 -21.86
CA ALA A 416 32.61 1.64 -21.38
C ALA A 416 33.53 2.55 -22.21
N LYS A 417 33.25 2.70 -23.51
CA LYS A 417 34.01 3.57 -24.42
C LYS A 417 33.52 5.02 -24.41
N ASN A 418 32.21 5.22 -24.34
CA ASN A 418 31.60 6.51 -24.66
C ASN A 418 31.05 7.24 -23.42
N GLU A 419 30.45 6.50 -22.48
CA GLU A 419 29.71 7.05 -21.34
C GLU A 419 29.88 6.18 -20.08
N PRO A 420 31.11 6.09 -19.51
CA PRO A 420 31.44 5.12 -18.48
C PRO A 420 30.64 5.27 -17.18
N ASN A 421 30.20 6.49 -16.85
CA ASN A 421 29.34 6.74 -15.68
C ASN A 421 28.01 5.99 -15.74
N LEU A 422 27.51 5.69 -16.95
CA LEU A 422 26.26 4.96 -17.12
C LEU A 422 26.40 3.44 -16.87
N LEU A 423 27.63 2.91 -16.80
CA LEU A 423 27.86 1.52 -16.36
C LEU A 423 27.29 1.26 -14.96
N LEU A 424 27.30 2.29 -14.10
CA LEU A 424 26.76 2.21 -12.75
C LEU A 424 25.24 2.01 -12.72
N ALA A 425 24.51 2.38 -13.79
CA ALA A 425 23.08 2.10 -13.92
C ALA A 425 22.83 0.59 -14.12
N HIS A 426 23.73 -0.10 -14.83
CA HIS A 426 23.69 -1.56 -14.94
C HIS A 426 24.11 -2.25 -13.64
N ALA A 427 25.11 -1.69 -12.93
CA ALA A 427 25.48 -2.16 -11.60
C ALA A 427 24.30 -2.07 -10.63
N TYR A 428 23.51 -0.99 -10.67
CA TYR A 428 22.28 -0.85 -9.88
C TYR A 428 21.29 -1.99 -10.14
N LEU A 429 20.97 -2.28 -11.41
CA LEU A 429 20.06 -3.37 -11.75
C LEU A 429 20.59 -4.72 -11.25
N ARG A 430 21.86 -5.00 -11.56
CA ARG A 430 22.46 -6.33 -11.37
C ARG A 430 22.72 -6.64 -9.89
N TYR A 431 23.50 -5.81 -9.21
CA TYR A 431 23.90 -6.12 -7.83
C TYR A 431 22.77 -5.90 -6.84
N LEU A 432 21.97 -4.84 -6.98
CA LEU A 432 20.88 -4.61 -6.03
C LEU A 432 19.79 -5.69 -6.18
N GLY A 433 19.48 -6.12 -7.40
CA GLY A 433 18.57 -7.24 -7.65
C GLY A 433 19.07 -8.53 -6.99
N ASP A 434 20.34 -8.88 -7.22
CA ASP A 434 20.94 -10.09 -6.65
C ASP A 434 21.01 -10.04 -5.11
N LEU A 435 21.30 -8.88 -4.51
CA LEU A 435 21.33 -8.68 -3.06
C LEU A 435 19.95 -8.88 -2.41
N HIS A 436 18.85 -8.53 -3.09
CA HIS A 436 17.50 -8.64 -2.54
C HIS A 436 16.88 -10.03 -2.75
N GLY A 437 17.07 -10.62 -3.93
CA GLY A 437 16.43 -11.87 -4.32
C GLY A 437 17.31 -13.12 -4.19
N GLY A 438 18.64 -12.95 -4.14
CA GLY A 438 19.60 -14.04 -4.32
C GLY A 438 19.44 -15.18 -3.32
N GLN A 439 19.23 -14.88 -2.03
CA GLN A 439 19.06 -15.90 -0.98
C GLN A 439 17.83 -16.79 -1.21
N MET A 440 16.75 -16.21 -1.74
CA MET A 440 15.55 -16.96 -2.07
C MET A 440 15.77 -17.78 -3.36
N LEU A 441 16.39 -17.19 -4.39
CA LEU A 441 16.72 -17.89 -5.63
C LEU A 441 17.65 -19.09 -5.40
N ALA A 442 18.69 -18.91 -4.57
CA ALA A 442 19.61 -19.98 -4.18
C ALA A 442 18.85 -21.16 -3.57
N ARG A 443 17.89 -20.88 -2.67
CA ARG A 443 17.05 -21.93 -2.04
C ARG A 443 16.21 -22.68 -3.07
N VAL A 444 15.59 -21.96 -4.01
CA VAL A 444 14.78 -22.57 -5.08
C VAL A 444 15.65 -23.45 -5.99
N VAL A 445 16.82 -22.98 -6.39
CA VAL A 445 17.76 -23.73 -7.25
C VAL A 445 18.27 -24.98 -6.53
N ARG A 446 18.72 -24.87 -5.27
CA ARG A 446 19.19 -26.01 -4.47
C ARG A 446 18.12 -27.08 -4.34
N GLN A 447 16.90 -26.67 -4.00
CA GLN A 447 15.77 -27.57 -3.88
C GLN A 447 15.43 -28.24 -5.22
N ARG A 448 15.47 -27.49 -6.33
CA ARG A 448 15.11 -28.00 -7.67
C ARG A 448 16.10 -29.04 -8.18
N PHE A 449 17.41 -28.80 -8.01
CA PHE A 449 18.45 -29.66 -8.56
C PHE A 449 19.09 -30.62 -7.55
N GLY A 450 18.66 -30.58 -6.29
CA GLY A 450 19.20 -31.43 -5.23
C GLY A 450 20.67 -31.12 -4.94
N LEU A 451 21.03 -29.84 -4.89
CA LEU A 451 22.40 -29.39 -4.63
C LEU A 451 22.68 -29.30 -3.13
N ASP A 452 23.80 -29.87 -2.69
CA ASP A 452 24.25 -29.82 -1.31
C ASP A 452 25.13 -28.58 -1.06
N GLY A 453 24.86 -27.86 0.03
CA GLY A 453 25.62 -26.66 0.40
C GLY A 453 25.48 -25.52 -0.60
N ASP A 454 26.59 -24.84 -0.91
CA ASP A 454 26.64 -23.70 -1.84
C ASP A 454 27.03 -24.10 -3.28
N GLU A 455 27.27 -25.38 -3.54
CA GLU A 455 27.69 -25.86 -4.86
C GLU A 455 26.63 -25.53 -5.94
N GLY A 456 27.01 -24.79 -6.98
CA GLY A 456 26.11 -24.41 -8.07
C GLY A 456 25.18 -23.22 -7.77
N THR A 457 25.35 -22.58 -6.60
CA THR A 457 24.62 -21.36 -6.19
C THR A 457 25.51 -20.31 -5.54
N ALA A 458 26.85 -20.43 -5.64
CA ALA A 458 27.81 -19.50 -5.08
C ALA A 458 27.64 -18.08 -5.64
N PHE A 459 27.07 -17.93 -6.84
CA PHE A 459 26.69 -16.64 -7.42
C PHE A 459 25.81 -15.80 -6.48
N TYR A 460 24.86 -16.43 -5.78
CA TYR A 460 23.91 -15.77 -4.89
C TYR A 460 24.44 -15.53 -3.47
N ASP A 461 25.65 -16.00 -3.16
CA ASP A 461 26.28 -15.86 -1.85
C ASP A 461 27.01 -14.51 -1.73
N PHE A 462 26.47 -13.63 -0.89
CA PHE A 462 27.04 -12.32 -0.54
C PHE A 462 27.53 -12.27 0.92
N GLY A 463 27.71 -13.44 1.56
CA GLY A 463 28.06 -13.55 2.97
C GLY A 463 26.87 -13.60 3.92
N GLU A 464 27.15 -13.44 5.20
CA GLU A 464 26.18 -13.57 6.28
C GLU A 464 25.13 -12.45 6.26
N PRO A 465 23.92 -12.65 6.82
CA PRO A 465 22.84 -11.65 6.76
C PRO A 465 23.22 -10.22 7.20
N PRO A 466 24.03 -10.00 8.25
CA PRO A 466 24.47 -8.65 8.61
C PRO A 466 25.36 -8.00 7.56
N GLN A 467 26.22 -8.77 6.91
CA GLN A 467 27.10 -8.29 5.84
C GLN A 467 26.29 -7.95 4.59
N LEU A 468 25.29 -8.79 4.26
CA LEU A 468 24.37 -8.55 3.16
C LEU A 468 23.57 -7.24 3.36
N GLU A 469 23.03 -7.01 4.56
CA GLU A 469 22.30 -5.78 4.85
C GLU A 469 23.21 -4.55 4.80
N GLN A 470 24.44 -4.64 5.31
CA GLN A 470 25.42 -3.56 5.19
C GLN A 470 25.75 -3.26 3.73
N LEU A 471 25.97 -4.28 2.89
CA LEU A 471 26.23 -4.10 1.46
C LEU A 471 25.07 -3.40 0.74
N LYS A 472 23.82 -3.72 1.09
CA LYS A 472 22.64 -3.02 0.54
C LYS A 472 22.60 -1.56 0.95
N GLN A 473 22.91 -1.27 2.22
CA GLN A 473 22.93 0.10 2.74
C GLN A 473 24.04 0.91 2.08
N ASP A 474 25.26 0.38 2.04
CA ASP A 474 26.43 1.01 1.42
C ASP A 474 26.20 1.28 -0.08
N PHE A 475 25.59 0.33 -0.80
CA PHE A 475 25.28 0.51 -2.22
C PHE A 475 24.27 1.64 -2.44
N ARG A 476 23.20 1.70 -1.64
CA ARG A 476 22.21 2.78 -1.72
C ARG A 476 22.82 4.14 -1.37
N ALA A 477 23.61 4.19 -0.31
CA ALA A 477 24.32 5.41 0.09
C ALA A 477 25.30 5.86 -1.02
N GLY A 478 26.00 4.92 -1.67
CA GLY A 478 26.86 5.21 -2.80
C GLY A 478 26.12 5.79 -4.02
N LEU A 479 24.90 5.31 -4.31
CA LEU A 479 24.05 5.84 -5.39
C LEU A 479 23.66 7.30 -5.12
N ASP A 480 23.27 7.59 -3.88
CA ASP A 480 22.88 8.94 -3.47
C ASP A 480 24.07 9.89 -3.31
N ALA A 481 25.29 9.35 -3.15
CA ALA A 481 26.54 10.09 -3.07
C ALA A 481 27.19 10.36 -4.45
N LEU A 482 26.61 9.86 -5.55
CA LEU A 482 27.11 10.11 -6.89
C LEU A 482 27.07 11.61 -7.21
N VAL A 483 28.16 12.11 -7.79
CA VAL A 483 28.27 13.50 -8.24
C VAL A 483 27.85 13.56 -9.71
N LEU A 484 26.57 13.85 -9.94
CA LEU A 484 25.95 13.93 -11.27
C LEU A 484 25.25 15.28 -11.45
N THR A 485 25.33 15.85 -12.65
CA THR A 485 24.42 16.94 -13.07
C THR A 485 22.99 16.40 -13.23
N PRO A 486 21.96 17.26 -13.21
CA PRO A 486 20.57 16.82 -13.45
C PRO A 486 20.39 16.03 -14.75
N GLN A 487 21.03 16.48 -15.84
CA GLN A 487 20.99 15.79 -17.13
C GLN A 487 21.66 14.41 -17.07
N GLN A 488 22.78 14.27 -16.35
CA GLN A 488 23.43 12.99 -16.16
C GLN A 488 22.60 12.06 -15.27
N ALA A 489 21.90 12.59 -14.26
CA ALA A 489 20.97 11.80 -13.44
C ALA A 489 19.77 11.31 -14.26
N ASP A 490 19.24 12.13 -15.18
CA ASP A 490 18.19 11.73 -16.13
C ASP A 490 18.68 10.62 -17.06
N ALA A 491 19.88 10.78 -17.63
CA ALA A 491 20.50 9.77 -18.48
C ALA A 491 20.77 8.46 -17.72
N PHE A 492 21.20 8.55 -16.46
CA PHE A 492 21.40 7.39 -15.59
C PHE A 492 20.10 6.61 -15.39
N VAL A 493 18.99 7.30 -15.08
CA VAL A 493 17.68 6.66 -14.89
C VAL A 493 17.19 6.05 -16.21
N ALA A 494 17.35 6.75 -17.33
CA ALA A 494 17.01 6.22 -18.64
C ALA A 494 17.82 4.95 -18.98
N GLU A 495 19.11 4.94 -18.65
CA GLU A 495 19.95 3.76 -18.83
C GLU A 495 19.54 2.61 -17.93
N ALA A 496 19.19 2.88 -16.67
CA ALA A 496 18.69 1.84 -15.77
C ALA A 496 17.44 1.17 -16.36
N CYS A 497 16.51 1.95 -16.93
CA CYS A 497 15.35 1.41 -17.64
C CYS A 497 15.75 0.57 -18.87
N GLU A 498 16.77 0.98 -19.62
CA GLU A 498 17.28 0.19 -20.75
C GLU A 498 17.95 -1.11 -20.31
N ALA A 499 18.71 -1.08 -19.22
CA ALA A 499 19.30 -2.26 -18.60
C ALA A 499 18.22 -3.31 -18.26
N PHE A 500 17.05 -2.88 -17.75
CA PHE A 500 15.90 -3.77 -17.51
C PHE A 500 15.36 -4.37 -18.80
N ARG A 501 15.23 -3.59 -19.88
CA ARG A 501 14.75 -4.10 -21.18
C ARG A 501 15.69 -5.13 -21.78
N LEU A 502 16.99 -4.86 -21.75
CA LEU A 502 18.02 -5.81 -22.20
C LEU A 502 17.97 -7.11 -21.37
N HIS A 503 17.69 -6.99 -20.07
CA HIS A 503 17.56 -8.15 -19.19
C HIS A 503 16.30 -8.98 -19.52
N GLN A 504 15.18 -8.34 -19.82
CA GLN A 504 13.96 -9.03 -20.28
C GLN A 504 14.19 -9.72 -21.62
N GLN A 505 14.84 -9.05 -22.58
CA GLN A 505 15.18 -9.64 -23.88
C GLN A 505 16.05 -10.88 -23.74
N LEU A 506 17.01 -10.86 -22.81
CA LEU A 506 17.82 -12.03 -22.48
C LEU A 506 16.95 -13.19 -22.00
N PHE A 507 16.06 -12.96 -21.03
CA PHE A 507 15.18 -14.00 -20.50
C PHE A 507 14.22 -14.57 -21.54
N ASP A 508 13.69 -13.72 -22.42
CA ASP A 508 12.81 -14.14 -23.50
C ASP A 508 13.56 -14.90 -24.61
N ALA A 509 14.83 -14.55 -24.86
CA ALA A 509 15.69 -15.30 -25.77
C ALA A 509 15.99 -16.71 -25.23
N LEU A 510 16.44 -16.79 -23.98
CA LEU A 510 16.72 -18.07 -23.34
C LEU A 510 15.46 -18.94 -23.19
N GLN A 511 14.30 -18.37 -22.87
CA GLN A 511 13.04 -19.12 -22.79
C GLN A 511 12.61 -19.72 -24.14
N ARG A 512 12.91 -19.03 -25.26
CA ARG A 512 12.63 -19.55 -26.61
C ARG A 512 13.53 -20.72 -26.98
N GLU A 513 14.79 -20.68 -26.54
CA GLU A 513 15.77 -21.72 -26.81
C GLU A 513 15.60 -22.93 -25.88
N TYR A 514 15.14 -22.69 -24.65
CA TYR A 514 14.89 -23.69 -23.62
C TYR A 514 13.44 -23.61 -23.10
N PRO A 515 12.45 -24.11 -23.86
CA PRO A 515 11.06 -24.18 -23.41
C PRO A 515 10.87 -25.15 -22.22
N ASP A 516 9.86 -24.88 -21.40
CA ASP A 516 9.50 -25.64 -20.19
C ASP A 516 9.30 -27.16 -20.42
#